data_AF-A0A6B3FX40-F1
#
_entry.id   AF-A0A6B3FX40-F1
#
_cell.length_a   1.000
_cell.length_b   1.000
_cell.length_c   1.000
_cell.angle_alpha   90.00
_cell.angle_beta   90.00
_cell.angle_gamma   90.00
#
_symmetry.space_group_name_H-M   'P 1'
#
loop_
_entity.id
_entity.type
_entity.pdbx_description
1 polymer ?
#
loop_
_entity_poly.entity_id
_entity_poly.type
_entity_poly.pdbx_seq_one_letter_code
_entity_poly.pdbx_strand_id
1 'polypeptide(L)'
;ALLDRICADAPAALRPGGTLLLVHSALCGTETTLRRLAGAGMRAEVRDRARIPYGPVLNSRREWLVRQGLADGSPWEELVIIRAVHA
;
A
#
# COMPACT_ATOMS: atom_id res chain seq x y z
N ALA A 1 4.24 8.31 6.13
CA ALA A 1 3.44 9.40 6.73
C ALA A 1 1.94 9.28 6.42
N LEU A 2 1.51 9.36 5.15
CA LEU A 2 0.07 9.33 4.83
C LEU A 2 -0.59 7.97 5.11
N LEU A 3 -0.02 6.88 4.57
CA LEU A 3 -0.54 5.53 4.81
C LEU A 3 -0.54 5.17 6.30
N ASP A 4 0.46 5.62 7.06
CA ASP A 4 0.53 5.37 8.50
C ASP A 4 -0.68 5.96 9.23
N ARG A 5 -1.11 7.18 8.87
CA ARG A 5 -2.33 7.79 9.43
C ARG A 5 -3.59 7.02 9.01
N ILE A 6 -3.69 6.65 7.73
CA ILE A 6 -4.83 5.84 7.25
C ILE A 6 -4.93 4.54 8.04
N CYS A 7 -3.80 3.86 8.28
CA CYS A 7 -3.77 2.63 9.06
C CYS A 7 -4.22 2.84 10.52
N ALA A 8 -3.82 3.96 11.13
CA ALA A 8 -4.16 4.28 12.51
C ALA A 8 -5.65 4.67 12.68
N ASP A 9 -6.19 5.42 11.73
CA ASP A 9 -7.53 6.02 11.85
C ASP A 9 -8.65 5.11 11.31
N ALA A 10 -8.32 4.11 10.48
CA ALA A 10 -9.29 3.23 9.83
C ALA A 10 -10.27 2.52 10.78
N PRO A 11 -9.85 1.94 11.93
CA PRO A 11 -10.80 1.30 12.86
C PRO A 11 -11.85 2.27 13.40
N ALA A 12 -11.45 3.50 13.73
CA ALA A 12 -12.37 4.51 14.26
C ALA A 12 -13.37 5.02 13.22
N ALA A 13 -13.00 4.98 11.94
CA ALA A 13 -13.86 5.35 10.83
C ALA A 13 -14.86 4.24 10.41
N LEU A 14 -14.70 3.02 10.91
CA LEU A 14 -15.46 1.84 10.48
C LEU A 14 -16.24 1.21 11.64
N ARG A 15 -17.49 0.81 11.38
CA ARG A 15 -18.24 -0.06 12.31
C ARG A 15 -17.55 -1.43 12.42
N PRO A 16 -17.76 -2.19 13.51
CA PRO A 16 -17.34 -3.58 13.58
C PRO A 16 -17.84 -4.37 12.35
N GLY A 17 -16.97 -5.17 11.73
CA GLY A 17 -17.23 -5.85 10.45
C GLY A 17 -17.09 -4.97 9.20
N GLY A 18 -16.90 -3.65 9.36
CA GLY A 18 -16.62 -2.72 8.27
C GLY A 18 -15.31 -3.04 7.55
N THR A 19 -15.24 -2.72 6.25
CA THR A 19 -14.10 -3.05 5.39
C THR A 19 -13.44 -1.79 4.82
N LEU A 20 -12.12 -1.70 4.96
CA LEU A 20 -11.26 -0.79 4.18
C LEU A 20 -10.75 -1.53 2.94
N LEU A 21 -10.90 -0.91 1.78
CA LEU A 21 -10.16 -1.25 0.57
C LEU A 21 -9.14 -0.16 0.29
N LEU A 22 -7.87 -0.53 0.21
CA LEU A 22 -6.76 0.38 0.04
C LEU A 22 -5.91 -0.07 -1.14
N VAL A 23 -5.71 0.83 -2.10
CA VAL A 23 -4.82 0.60 -3.24
C VAL A 23 -3.62 1.52 -3.12
N HIS A 24 -2.42 0.96 -3.21
CA HIS A 24 -1.19 1.75 -3.28
C HIS A 24 -0.08 1.02 -4.03
N SER A 25 0.98 1.74 -4.39
CA SER A 25 2.18 1.16 -4.98
C SER A 25 2.87 0.22 -4.00
N ALA A 26 3.38 -0.93 -4.46
CA ALA A 26 4.20 -1.83 -3.65
C ALA A 26 5.45 -1.13 -3.10
N LEU A 27 5.92 -0.08 -3.79
CA LEU A 27 7.02 0.79 -3.34
C LEU A 27 6.75 1.48 -1.99
N CYS A 28 5.48 1.60 -1.58
CA CYS A 28 5.11 2.15 -0.27
C CYS A 28 5.32 1.18 0.89
N GLY A 29 5.69 -0.09 0.63
CA GLY A 29 5.95 -1.09 1.65
C GLY A 29 4.70 -1.85 2.09
N THR A 30 4.25 -2.78 1.27
CA THR A 30 3.04 -3.62 1.50
C THR A 30 3.02 -4.28 2.89
N GLU A 31 4.11 -4.94 3.28
CA GLU A 31 4.19 -5.63 4.58
C GLU A 31 4.10 -4.66 5.77
N THR A 32 4.63 -3.44 5.60
CA THR A 32 4.50 -2.41 6.64
C THR A 32 3.05 -1.96 6.77
N THR A 33 2.34 -1.74 5.66
CA THR A 33 0.92 -1.40 5.67
C THR A 33 0.08 -2.49 6.36
N LEU A 34 0.29 -3.77 5.98
CA LEU A 34 -0.42 -4.90 6.60
C LEU A 34 -0.18 -4.99 8.11
N ARG A 35 1.09 -4.90 8.54
CA ARG A 35 1.44 -4.94 9.97
C ARG A 35 0.83 -3.78 10.75
N ARG A 36 0.79 -2.57 10.16
CA ARG A 36 0.18 -1.41 10.83
C ARG A 36 -1.33 -1.56 10.97
N LEU A 37 -2.02 -2.03 9.92
CA LEU A 37 -3.45 -2.31 9.99
C LEU A 37 -3.75 -3.40 11.03
N ALA A 38 -2.95 -4.46 11.06
CA ALA A 38 -3.06 -5.53 12.07
C ALA A 38 -2.84 -4.98 13.49
N GLY A 39 -1.79 -4.18 13.69
CA GLY A 39 -1.52 -3.52 14.98
C GLY A 39 -2.60 -2.54 15.41
N ALA A 40 -3.38 -2.00 14.48
CA ALA A 40 -4.53 -1.14 14.75
C ALA A 40 -5.85 -1.92 14.99
N GLY A 41 -5.82 -3.27 15.00
CA GLY A 41 -7.00 -4.09 15.26
C GLY A 41 -7.79 -4.50 14.01
N MET A 42 -7.23 -4.33 12.82
CA MET A 42 -7.85 -4.76 11.56
C MET A 42 -7.29 -6.11 11.11
N ARG A 43 -8.15 -7.01 10.60
CA ARG A 43 -7.68 -8.22 9.87
C ARG A 43 -7.39 -7.85 8.42
N ALA A 44 -6.12 -7.70 8.06
CA ALA A 44 -5.68 -7.19 6.75
C ALA A 44 -4.94 -8.23 5.90
N GLU A 45 -5.19 -8.23 4.60
CA GLU A 45 -4.49 -9.07 3.62
C GLU A 45 -4.44 -8.40 2.25
N VAL A 46 -3.47 -8.78 1.42
CA VAL A 46 -3.47 -8.43 -0.01
C VAL A 46 -4.51 -9.30 -0.71
N ARG A 47 -5.53 -8.67 -1.28
CA ARG A 47 -6.56 -9.36 -2.06
C ARG A 47 -6.21 -9.52 -3.51
N ASP A 48 -5.49 -8.56 -4.07
CA ASP A 48 -5.12 -8.59 -5.48
C ASP A 48 -3.88 -7.73 -5.74
N ARG A 49 -3.25 -7.94 -6.90
CA ARG A 49 -2.09 -7.21 -7.40
C ARG A 49 -2.25 -6.90 -8.87
N ALA A 50 -1.89 -5.69 -9.27
CA ALA A 50 -1.91 -5.28 -10.67
C ALA A 50 -0.54 -4.73 -11.08
N ARG A 51 0.03 -5.28 -12.17
CA ARG A 51 1.25 -4.73 -12.76
C ARG A 51 0.89 -3.74 -13.86
N ILE A 52 1.31 -2.49 -13.69
CA ILE A 52 0.98 -1.38 -14.60
C ILE A 52 2.25 -0.61 -15.01
N PRO A 53 2.24 0.10 -16.14
CA PRO A 53 3.36 0.95 -16.49
C PRO A 53 3.54 2.07 -15.46
N TYR A 54 4.78 2.52 -15.26
CA TYR A 54 5.05 3.72 -14.46
C TYR A 54 4.28 4.93 -14.99
N GLY A 55 3.66 5.64 -14.04
CA GLY A 55 3.07 6.96 -14.30
C GLY A 55 4.14 8.07 -14.41
N PRO A 56 3.71 9.31 -14.72
CA PRO A 56 4.61 10.45 -14.92
C PRO A 56 5.59 10.70 -13.75
N VAL A 57 5.10 10.50 -12.52
CA VAL A 57 5.91 10.71 -11.30
C VAL A 57 7.05 9.70 -11.22
N LEU A 58 6.76 8.40 -11.34
CA LEU A 58 7.78 7.35 -11.28
C LEU A 58 8.75 7.44 -12.46
N ASN A 59 8.25 7.75 -13.66
CA ASN A 59 9.11 7.96 -14.83
C ASN A 59 10.10 9.12 -14.61
N SER A 60 9.64 10.25 -14.08
CA SER A 60 10.52 11.41 -13.81
C SER A 60 11.62 11.14 -12.77
N ARG A 61 11.49 10.08 -11.98
CA ARG A 61 12.39 9.73 -10.87
C ARG A 61 13.06 8.37 -11.04
N ARG A 62 12.93 7.72 -12.20
CA ARG A 62 13.33 6.33 -12.41
C ARG A 62 14.78 6.06 -12.02
N GLU A 63 15.72 6.87 -12.51
CA GLU A 63 17.13 6.69 -12.20
C GLU A 63 17.43 6.84 -10.70
N TRP A 64 16.78 7.80 -10.05
CA TRP A 64 16.92 8.00 -8.61
C TRP A 64 16.39 6.79 -7.83
N LEU A 65 15.20 6.28 -8.19
CA LEU A 65 14.61 5.11 -7.55
C LEU A 65 15.52 3.88 -7.66
N VAL A 66 16.11 3.65 -8.84
CA VAL A 66 17.06 2.55 -9.06
C VAL A 66 18.32 2.74 -8.21
N ARG A 67 18.92 3.93 -8.19
CA ARG A 67 20.10 4.21 -7.37
C ARG A 67 19.85 4.05 -5.87
N GLN A 68 18.62 4.25 -5.41
CA GLN A 68 18.24 4.03 -4.02
C GLN A 68 17.87 2.57 -3.71
N GLY A 69 17.91 1.66 -4.69
CA GLY A 69 17.48 0.27 -4.53
C GLY A 69 15.97 0.12 -4.32
N LEU A 70 15.18 1.16 -4.64
CA LEU A 70 13.73 1.16 -4.51
C LEU A 70 13.03 0.59 -5.75
N ALA A 71 13.71 0.59 -6.90
CA ALA A 71 13.20 0.02 -8.14
C ALA A 71 14.27 -0.85 -8.83
N ASP A 72 13.82 -1.85 -9.58
CA ASP A 72 14.67 -2.78 -10.35
C ASP A 72 15.08 -2.23 -11.73
N GLY A 73 14.62 -1.02 -12.06
CA GLY A 73 14.87 -0.38 -13.33
C GLY A 73 13.88 -0.78 -14.42
N SER A 74 12.92 -1.67 -14.17
CA SER A 74 11.81 -1.91 -15.10
C SER A 74 10.85 -0.70 -15.14
N PRO A 75 10.14 -0.45 -16.26
CA PRO A 75 9.17 0.65 -16.36
C PRO A 75 7.78 0.24 -15.81
N TRP A 76 7.73 -0.73 -14.90
CA TRP A 76 6.50 -1.31 -14.38
C TRP A 76 6.45 -1.14 -12.87
N GLU A 77 5.31 -0.72 -12.34
CA GLU A 77 5.02 -0.84 -10.91
C GLU A 77 4.00 -1.94 -10.66
N GLU A 78 4.01 -2.42 -9.41
CA GLU A 78 2.94 -3.25 -8.89
C GLU A 78 2.09 -2.40 -7.95
N LEU A 79 0.79 -2.34 -8.22
CA LEU A 79 -0.21 -1.87 -7.28
C LEU A 79 -0.69 -3.06 -6.44
N VAL A 80 -0.81 -2.84 -5.14
CA VAL A 80 -1.40 -3.81 -4.21
C VAL A 80 -2.78 -3.33 -3.78
N ILE A 81 -3.74 -4.24 -3.78
CA ILE A 81 -5.09 -4.02 -3.28
C ILE A 81 -5.18 -4.75 -1.94
N ILE A 82 -5.20 -3.98 -0.86
CA ILE A 82 -5.33 -4.49 0.50
C ILE A 82 -6.78 -4.40 0.94
N ARG A 83 -7.29 -5.50 1.50
CA ARG A 83 -8.56 -5.53 2.22
C ARG A 83 -8.28 -5.67 3.70
N ALA A 84 -8.90 -4.81 4.51
CA ALA A 84 -8.80 -4.87 5.95
C ALA A 84 -10.19 -4.79 6.60
N VAL A 85 -10.51 -5.73 7.49
CA VAL A 85 -11.81 -5.80 8.19
C VAL A 85 -11.63 -5.38 9.64
N HIS A 86 -12.49 -4.48 10.12
CA HIS A 86 -12.54 -4.12 11.53
C HIS A 86 -13.07 -5.31 12.33
N ALA A 87 -12.20 -5.86 13.19
CA ALA A 87 -12.35 -7.17 13.79
C ALA A 87 -13.51 -7.30 14.78
#